data_AF-A0A0F9Q0T5-F1
#
_entry.id   AF-A0A0F9Q0T5-F1
#
_cell.length_a   1.000
_cell.length_b   1.000
_cell.length_c   1.000
_cell.angle_alpha   90.00
_cell.angle_beta   90.00
_cell.angle_gamma   90.00
#
_symmetry.space_group_name_H-M   'P 1'
#
loop_
_entity.id
_entity.type
_entity.pdbx_description
1 polymer ?
#
loop_
_entity_poly.entity_id
_entity_poly.type
_entity_poly.pdbx_seq_one_letter_code
_entity_poly.pdbx_strand_id
1 'polypeptide(L)' 'MMNAEILSLIKTIWEESPDQTLLGLLGSCFAAGDISHISDEELKEDLVDLLELDRE' A
#
# COMPACT_ATOMS: atom_id res chain seq x y z
N MET A 1 5.77 -14.76 -7.37
CA MET A 1 6.40 -13.60 -8.05
C MET A 1 5.58 -12.31 -7.91
N MET A 2 4.48 -12.29 -7.14
CA MET A 2 3.59 -11.13 -6.97
C MET A 2 4.07 -10.13 -5.88
N ASN A 3 4.69 -10.64 -4.80
CA ASN A 3 5.06 -9.81 -3.64
C ASN A 3 6.17 -8.76 -3.91
N ALA A 4 6.95 -8.89 -4.98
CA ALA A 4 8.07 -7.98 -5.24
C ALA A 4 7.60 -6.58 -5.68
N GLU A 5 6.47 -6.49 -6.39
CA GLU A 5 5.92 -5.23 -6.90
C GLU A 5 5.31 -4.40 -5.77
N ILE A 6 4.49 -5.03 -4.92
CA ILE A 6 3.89 -4.39 -3.73
C ILE A 6 4.97 -3.85 -2.80
N LEU A 7 6.01 -4.64 -2.53
CA LEU A 7 7.14 -4.19 -1.70
C LEU A 7 7.89 -3.01 -2.34
N SER A 8 8.00 -2.99 -3.67
CA SER A 8 8.61 -1.85 -4.38
C SER A 8 7.77 -0.59 -4.24
N LEU A 9 6.44 -0.69 -4.39
CA LEU A 9 5.53 0.45 -4.23
C LEU A 9 5.56 1.00 -2.81
N ILE A 10 5.45 0.13 -1.80
CA ILE A 10 5.55 0.53 -0.38
C ILE A 10 6.88 1.25 -0.12
N LYS A 11 7.98 0.71 -0.65
CA LYS A 11 9.30 1.33 -0.51
C LYS A 11 9.36 2.71 -1.16
N THR A 12 8.86 2.85 -2.39
CA THR A 12 8.84 4.13 -3.11
C THR A 12 8.02 5.17 -2.36
N ILE A 13 6.80 4.85 -1.94
CA ILE A 13 5.94 5.75 -1.18
C ILE A 13 6.62 6.16 0.13
N TRP A 14 7.20 5.21 0.86
CA TRP A 14 7.92 5.49 2.11
C TRP A 14 9.14 6.40 1.92
N GLU A 15 9.86 6.27 0.80
CA GLU A 15 11.03 7.11 0.49
C GLU A 15 10.66 8.50 -0.01
N GLU A 16 9.55 8.63 -0.76
CA GLU A 16 9.04 9.92 -1.26
C GLU A 16 8.35 10.71 -0.14
N SER A 17 7.47 10.06 0.62
CA SER A 17 6.64 10.67 1.66
C SER A 17 6.24 9.63 2.72
N PRO A 18 6.98 9.49 3.83
CA PRO A 18 6.60 8.60 4.91
C PRO A 18 5.40 9.19 5.68
N ASP A 19 4.20 9.01 5.15
CA ASP A 19 2.97 9.56 5.69
C ASP A 19 2.13 8.52 6.48
N GLN A 20 1.32 9.03 7.42
CA GLN A 20 0.31 8.27 8.15
C GLN A 20 -0.69 7.58 7.20
N THR A 21 -0.89 8.09 5.99
CA THR A 21 -1.80 7.48 5.01
C THR A 21 -1.32 6.10 4.56
N LEU A 22 -0.02 5.93 4.26
CA LEU A 22 0.56 4.61 3.93
C LEU A 22 0.44 3.64 5.11
N LEU A 23 0.73 4.11 6.33
CA LEU A 23 0.58 3.28 7.54
C LEU A 23 -0.89 2.92 7.82
N GLY A 24 -1.81 3.83 7.52
CA GLY A 24 -3.25 3.61 7.62
C GLY A 24 -3.74 2.57 6.63
N LEU A 25 -3.27 2.62 5.38
CA LEU A 25 -3.55 1.62 4.36
C LEU A 25 -2.99 0.25 4.76
N LEU A 26 -1.72 0.17 5.15
CA LEU A 26 -1.13 -1.09 5.61
C LEU A 26 -1.85 -1.63 6.86
N GLY A 27 -2.25 -0.76 7.77
CA GLY A 27 -3.00 -1.12 8.97
C GLY A 27 -4.41 -1.64 8.65
N SER A 28 -5.08 -1.10 7.63
CA SER A 28 -6.40 -1.57 7.21
C SER A 28 -6.33 -3.00 6.69
N CYS A 29 -5.24 -3.39 6.00
CA CYS A 29 -4.96 -4.77 5.59
C CYS A 29 -4.87 -5.77 6.75
N PHE A 30 -4.80 -5.33 8.00
CA PHE A 30 -4.85 -6.19 9.19
C PHE A 30 -6.10 -5.97 10.06
N ALA A 31 -7.03 -5.09 9.66
CA ALA A 31 -8.18 -4.70 10.49
C ALA A 31 -9.14 -5.85 10.82
N ALA A 32 -9.24 -6.86 9.93
CA ALA A 32 -10.03 -8.06 10.16
C ALA A 32 -9.31 -9.13 11.02
N GLY A 33 -8.07 -8.86 11.48
CA GLY A 33 -7.22 -9.84 12.16
C GLY A 33 -6.57 -10.87 11.22
N ASP A 34 -6.81 -10.75 9.92
CA ASP A 34 -6.20 -11.54 8.85
C ASP A 34 -6.07 -10.68 7.58
N ILE A 35 -5.06 -10.95 6.77
CA ILE A 35 -4.76 -10.28 5.49
C ILE A 35 -5.61 -10.80 4.33
N SER A 36 -6.33 -11.91 4.51
CA SER A 36 -7.15 -12.54 3.47
C SER A 36 -8.37 -11.71 3.02
N HIS A 37 -8.65 -10.59 3.68
CA HIS A 37 -9.78 -9.73 3.35
C HIS A 37 -9.49 -8.72 2.22
N ILE A 38 -8.24 -8.61 1.78
CA ILE A 38 -7.82 -7.79 0.65
C ILE A 38 -6.98 -8.65 -0.31
N SER A 39 -7.25 -8.55 -1.60
CA SER A 39 -6.44 -9.20 -2.63
C SER A 39 -5.15 -8.43 -2.90
N ASP A 40 -4.14 -9.11 -3.43
CA ASP A 40 -2.89 -8.46 -3.85
C ASP A 40 -3.15 -7.39 -4.93
N GLU A 41 -4.13 -7.63 -5.81
CA GLU A 41 -4.57 -6.69 -6.84
C GLU A 41 -5.19 -5.43 -6.24
N GLU A 42 -6.11 -5.56 -5.29
CA GLU A 42 -6.73 -4.41 -4.58
C GLU A 42 -5.67 -3.60 -3.83
N LEU A 43 -4.77 -4.27 -3.10
CA LEU A 43 -3.68 -3.58 -2.40
C LEU A 43 -2.75 -2.83 -3.37
N LYS A 44 -2.52 -3.39 -4.55
CA LYS A 44 -1.69 -2.75 -5.57
C LYS A 44 -2.37 -1.50 -6.14
N GLU A 45 -3.67 -1.56 -6.43
CA GLU A 45 -4.44 -0.40 -6.89
C GLU A 45 -4.39 0.73 -5.85
N ASP A 46 -4.67 0.42 -4.58
CA ASP A 46 -4.63 1.40 -3.48
C ASP A 46 -3.24 2.06 -3.33
N LEU A 47 -2.16 1.31 -3.48
CA LEU A 47 -0.79 1.84 -3.40
C LEU A 47 -0.43 2.73 -4.60
N VAL A 48 -0.93 2.42 -5.80
CA VAL A 48 -0.74 3.26 -6.98
C VAL A 48 -1.49 4.57 -6.81
N ASP A 49 -2.75 4.52 -6.41
CA ASP A 49 -3.58 5.71 -6.16
C ASP A 49 -2.93 6.62 -5.13
N LEU A 50 -2.39 6.05 -4.03
CA LEU A 50 -1.67 6.82 -3.02
C LEU A 50 -0.42 7.52 -3.58
N LEU A 51 0.35 6.83 -4.42
CA LEU A 51 1.55 7.39 -5.05
C LEU A 51 1.22 8.50 -6.06
N GLU A 52 0.07 8.41 -6.74
CA GLU A 52 -0.39 9.45 -7.67
C GLU A 52 -0.89 10.70 -6.93
N LEU A 53 -1.62 10.52 -5.82
CA LEU A 53 -2.10 11.63 -4.99
C LEU A 53 -0.99 12.50 -4.40
N ASP A 54 0.14 11.90 -3.99
CA ASP A 54 1.28 12.64 -3.44
C ASP A 54 2.06 13.45 -4.50
N ARG A 55 1.77 13.24 -5.79
CA ARG A 55 2.46 13.89 -6.92
C ARG A 55 1.70 15.07 -7.54
N GLU A 56 0.45 15.30 -7.13
CA GLU A 56 -0.35 16.49 -7.49
C GLU A 56 -0.14 17.67 -6.53
#